data_AF-A0A8X6TR68-F1
#
_entry.id   AF-A0A8X6TR68-F1
#
_cell.length_a   1.000
_cell.length_b   1.000
_cell.length_c   1.000
_cell.angle_alpha   90.00
_cell.angle_beta   90.00
_cell.angle_gamma   90.00
#
_symmetry.space_group_name_H-M   'P 1'
#
loop_
_entity.id
_entity.type
_entity.pdbx_description
1 polymer ?
#
loop_
_entity_poly.entity_id
_entity_poly.type
_entity_poly.pdbx_seq_one_letter_code
_entity_poly.pdbx_strand_id
1 'polypeptide(L)'
;MKSFYVDNCVTSISNEDTLYRFIEESKHILATACFDLRGWEHTSLKIGRDPSDPIPILGLLWNKDNIFCDTTVLKCSSFDLTRRNVLSVVHKIFNPLGVLSPATLIPKLLIQKSWNLKIDWDTVLPDNYIRENFLPENDTISVSFVCANCRIAPFRKTTIPRLELLACYIGARLSTVLVKAFSLENIPVFYWSDSSTSLYWIERNENWGVFVKKRVQEIKSLTSNGTWKHFTGNLNAADLPYQGFSISALVKLIWWEGPDWLKGIEEKWPKTEAVLNDEDIQSERRKLLLLI
;
A
#
# COMPACT_ATOMS: atom_id res chain seq x y z
N MET A 1 14.94 22.15 16.42
CA MET A 1 13.50 22.28 16.13
C MET A 1 13.09 21.60 14.80
N LYS A 2 13.66 20.44 14.44
CA LYS A 2 13.31 19.70 13.19
C LYS A 2 12.18 18.68 13.38
N SER A 3 11.75 18.49 14.62
CA SER A 3 10.83 17.43 15.05
C SER A 3 9.38 17.92 15.24
N PHE A 4 9.08 19.16 14.85
CA PHE A 4 7.74 19.74 15.00
C PHE A 4 6.94 19.64 13.71
N TYR A 5 5.70 19.19 13.82
CA TYR A 5 4.67 19.31 12.81
C TYR A 5 3.48 20.05 13.43
N VAL A 6 3.33 21.33 13.06
CA VAL A 6 2.34 22.24 13.63
C VAL A 6 2.44 22.25 15.17
N ASP A 7 1.47 21.67 15.87
CA ASP A 7 1.34 21.59 17.32
C ASP A 7 1.95 20.30 17.92
N ASN A 8 2.35 19.34 17.08
CA ASN A 8 2.86 18.04 17.49
C ASN A 8 4.40 17.97 17.40
N CYS A 9 5.04 17.44 18.45
CA CYS A 9 6.47 17.13 18.45
C CYS A 9 6.68 15.62 18.30
N VAL A 10 7.21 15.19 17.15
CA VAL A 10 7.44 13.78 16.82
C VAL A 10 8.92 13.56 16.54
N THR A 11 9.55 12.68 17.30
CA THR A 11 10.98 12.37 17.15
C THR A 11 11.29 10.91 17.48
N SER A 12 12.37 10.39 16.89
CA SER A 12 12.92 9.07 17.22
C SER A 12 14.18 9.22 18.06
N ILE A 13 14.26 8.49 19.18
CA ILE A 13 15.39 8.54 20.12
C ILE A 13 15.86 7.11 20.39
N SER A 14 17.18 6.94 20.57
CA SER A 14 17.82 5.62 20.66
C SER A 14 17.83 4.99 22.05
N ASN A 15 17.60 5.75 23.13
CA ASN A 15 17.56 5.23 24.50
C ASN A 15 16.66 6.09 25.43
N GLU A 16 16.24 5.51 26.56
CA GLU A 16 15.34 6.16 27.53
C GLU A 16 15.96 7.38 28.24
N ASP A 17 17.26 7.36 28.54
CA ASP A 17 17.92 8.50 29.20
C ASP A 17 17.93 9.75 28.31
N THR A 18 18.10 9.57 27.01
CA THR A 18 17.98 10.66 26.02
C THR A 18 16.54 11.08 25.81
N LEU A 19 15.56 10.19 25.99
CA LEU A 19 14.14 10.52 25.90
C LEU A 19 13.73 11.47 27.03
N TYR A 20 14.03 11.14 28.29
CA TYR A 20 13.65 12.00 29.42
C TYR A 20 14.33 13.37 29.35
N ARG A 21 15.61 13.40 28.96
CA ARG A 21 16.31 14.67 28.70
C ARG A 21 15.64 15.48 27.60
N PHE A 22 15.27 14.84 26.49
CA PHE A 22 14.58 15.51 25.40
C PHE A 22 13.21 16.08 25.83
N ILE A 23 12.44 15.34 26.62
CA ILE A 23 11.15 15.79 27.15
C ILE A 23 11.33 17.05 28.00
N GLU A 24 12.26 17.01 28.95
CA GLU A 24 12.52 18.13 29.87
C GLU A 24 13.07 19.35 29.14
N GLU A 25 14.06 19.18 28.26
CA GLU A 25 14.60 20.27 27.45
C GLU A 25 13.53 20.88 26.54
N SER A 26 12.71 20.05 25.88
CA SER A 26 11.64 20.52 25.00
C SER A 26 10.59 21.33 25.76
N LYS A 27 10.15 20.83 26.93
CA LYS A 27 9.23 21.56 27.81
C LYS A 27 9.82 22.90 28.25
N HIS A 28 11.09 22.90 28.69
CA HIS A 28 11.74 24.10 29.16
C HIS A 28 11.84 25.16 28.05
N ILE A 29 12.35 24.78 26.87
CA ILE A 29 12.51 25.68 25.73
C ILE A 29 11.16 26.25 25.31
N LEU A 30 10.12 25.43 25.19
CA LEU A 30 8.82 25.88 24.69
C LEU A 30 8.01 26.66 25.72
N ALA A 31 8.20 26.38 27.01
CA ALA A 31 7.67 27.22 28.08
C ALA A 31 8.19 28.66 28.01
N THR A 32 9.43 28.89 27.57
CA THR A 32 9.95 30.27 27.37
C THR A 32 9.19 31.05 26.30
N ALA A 33 8.53 30.34 25.38
CA ALA A 33 7.67 30.89 24.34
C ALA A 33 6.17 30.73 24.65
N CYS A 34 5.80 30.47 25.91
CA CYS A 34 4.43 30.26 26.38
C CYS A 34 3.70 29.06 25.74
N PHE A 35 4.45 28.07 25.24
CA PHE A 35 3.90 26.81 24.75
C PHE A 35 4.04 25.71 25.81
N ASP A 36 2.90 25.20 26.27
CA ASP A 36 2.83 24.12 27.27
C ASP A 36 2.70 22.74 26.61
N LEU A 37 3.83 22.02 26.52
CA LEU A 37 3.88 20.67 25.95
C LEU A 37 3.33 19.61 26.91
N ARG A 38 2.27 18.93 26.49
CA ARG A 38 1.55 17.89 27.25
C ARG A 38 1.32 16.64 26.39
N GLY A 39 0.82 15.57 26.99
CA GLY A 39 0.39 14.37 26.27
C GLY A 39 1.54 13.55 25.66
N TRP A 40 2.66 13.42 26.39
CA TRP A 40 3.81 12.65 25.92
C TRP A 40 3.50 11.16 25.81
N GLU A 41 3.61 10.61 24.60
CA GLU A 41 3.54 9.19 24.33
C GLU A 41 4.89 8.69 23.82
N HIS A 42 5.36 7.55 24.33
CA HIS A 42 6.57 6.90 23.84
C HIS A 42 6.49 5.39 24.03
N THR A 43 7.30 4.69 23.25
CA THR A 43 7.39 3.22 23.17
C THR A 43 7.56 2.49 24.51
N SER A 44 8.09 3.15 25.52
CA SER A 44 8.33 2.59 26.87
C SER A 44 7.23 2.92 27.88
N LEU A 45 6.29 3.81 27.56
CA LEU A 45 5.20 4.20 28.44
C LEU A 45 4.11 3.12 28.40
N LYS A 46 4.21 2.15 29.31
CA LYS A 46 3.40 0.91 29.33
C LYS A 46 2.16 1.01 30.24
N ILE A 47 1.23 1.91 29.95
CA ILE A 47 -0.05 1.91 30.68
C ILE A 47 -1.11 1.22 29.82
N GLY A 48 -1.25 -0.10 30.01
CA GLY A 48 -2.40 -0.87 29.53
C GLY A 48 -2.51 -1.15 28.02
N ARG A 49 -1.44 -0.99 27.23
CA ARG A 49 -1.40 -1.30 25.79
C ARG A 49 -0.25 -2.25 25.42
N ASP A 50 -0.45 -3.11 24.43
CA ASP A 50 0.58 -3.99 23.88
C ASP A 50 1.63 -3.14 23.14
N PRO A 51 2.95 -3.39 23.29
CA PRO A 51 3.99 -2.70 22.52
C PRO A 51 3.86 -2.77 20.99
N SER A 52 3.04 -3.69 20.49
CA SER A 52 2.71 -3.89 19.08
C SER A 52 1.53 -3.03 18.62
N ASP A 53 0.75 -2.50 19.55
CA ASP A 53 -0.44 -1.70 19.26
C ASP A 53 -0.03 -0.37 18.61
N PRO A 54 -0.60 -0.04 17.44
CA PRO A 54 -0.31 1.22 16.79
C PRO A 54 -0.91 2.41 17.56
N ILE A 55 -0.13 3.48 17.66
CA ILE A 55 -0.48 4.75 18.28
C ILE A 55 -0.89 5.76 17.19
N PRO A 56 -2.01 6.47 17.33
CA PRO A 56 -2.39 7.52 16.39
C PRO A 56 -1.45 8.74 16.53
N ILE A 57 -0.69 9.05 15.47
CA ILE A 57 0.15 10.24 15.35
C ILE A 57 -0.22 10.96 14.06
N LEU A 58 -0.65 12.21 14.18
CA LEU A 58 -1.08 13.03 13.04
C LEU A 58 -2.20 12.39 12.20
N GLY A 59 -3.03 11.50 12.75
CA GLY A 59 -4.04 10.77 11.98
C GLY A 59 -3.51 9.57 11.18
N LEU A 60 -2.23 9.23 11.35
CA LEU A 60 -1.66 7.93 10.98
C LEU A 60 -1.54 7.05 12.21
N LEU A 61 -1.56 5.75 12.02
CA LEU A 61 -1.31 4.77 13.07
C LEU A 61 0.17 4.38 13.01
N TRP A 62 0.89 4.43 14.12
CA TRP A 62 2.33 4.19 14.14
C TRP A 62 2.71 3.16 15.21
N ASN A 63 3.50 2.17 14.84
CA ASN A 63 4.22 1.33 15.81
C ASN A 63 5.74 1.42 15.54
N LYS A 64 6.55 0.80 16.41
CA LYS A 64 8.02 0.94 16.40
C LYS A 64 8.66 0.79 15.01
N ASP A 65 8.09 -0.07 14.16
CA ASP A 65 8.67 -0.45 12.87
C ASP A 65 7.85 -0.01 11.65
N ASN A 66 6.57 0.35 11.82
CA ASN A 66 5.65 0.56 10.70
C ASN A 66 4.73 1.76 10.92
N ILE A 67 4.42 2.43 9.81
CA ILE A 67 3.35 3.42 9.71
C ILE A 67 2.19 2.75 8.99
N PHE A 68 1.00 2.89 9.55
CA PHE A 68 -0.27 2.41 9.04
C PHE A 68 -1.19 3.61 8.81
N CYS A 69 -2.12 3.47 7.86
CA CYS A 69 -3.22 4.42 7.72
C CYS A 69 -4.43 3.86 8.47
N ASP A 70 -5.06 4.68 9.32
CA ASP A 70 -6.33 4.28 9.91
C ASP A 70 -7.40 4.28 8.83
N THR A 71 -7.90 3.09 8.55
CA THR A 71 -8.86 2.80 7.50
C THR A 71 -10.19 2.33 8.08
N THR A 72 -10.32 2.32 9.42
CA THR A 72 -11.62 2.13 10.07
C THR A 72 -12.63 3.19 9.62
N VAL A 73 -12.16 4.37 9.22
CA VAL A 73 -12.98 5.42 8.59
C VAL A 73 -13.63 4.98 7.27
N LEU A 74 -13.04 4.01 6.56
CA LEU A 74 -13.58 3.40 5.35
C LEU A 74 -14.55 2.25 5.65
N LYS A 75 -14.54 1.70 6.86
CA LYS A 75 -15.54 0.73 7.35
C LYS A 75 -16.85 1.48 7.64
N CYS A 76 -17.46 2.01 6.60
CA CYS A 76 -18.77 2.61 6.72
C CYS A 76 -19.85 1.54 6.58
N SER A 77 -20.63 1.36 7.65
CA SER A 77 -21.99 0.82 7.56
C SER A 77 -22.84 1.71 6.65
N SER A 78 -23.84 1.12 5.99
CA SER A 78 -24.77 1.79 5.06
C SER A 78 -25.20 3.18 5.56
N PHE A 79 -24.63 4.23 4.98
CA PHE A 79 -24.99 5.62 5.24
C PHE A 79 -25.54 6.24 3.97
N ASP A 80 -26.47 7.17 4.13
CA ASP A 80 -27.01 7.93 3.00
C ASP A 80 -25.89 8.71 2.31
N LEU A 81 -25.75 8.52 1.00
CA LEU A 81 -24.74 9.17 0.15
C LEU A 81 -25.08 10.66 -0.06
N THR A 82 -24.96 11.45 1.00
CA THR A 82 -25.11 12.92 0.98
C THR A 82 -23.74 13.58 0.79
N ARG A 83 -23.71 14.83 0.29
CA ARG A 83 -22.43 15.57 0.17
C ARG A 83 -21.73 15.71 1.52
N ARG A 84 -22.50 15.93 2.60
CA ARG A 84 -21.96 16.06 3.95
C ARG A 84 -21.27 14.78 4.40
N ASN A 85 -21.91 13.64 4.22
CA ASN A 85 -21.35 12.35 4.65
C ASN A 85 -20.11 11.97 3.84
N VAL A 86 -20.18 12.10 2.51
CA VAL A 86 -19.03 11.82 1.63
C VAL A 86 -17.85 12.72 2.00
N LEU A 87 -18.08 14.03 2.17
CA LEU A 87 -17.01 14.96 2.55
C LEU A 87 -16.43 14.62 3.93
N SER A 88 -17.28 14.28 4.90
CA SER A 88 -16.85 13.89 6.24
C SER A 88 -15.92 12.66 6.20
N VAL A 89 -16.28 11.62 5.44
CA VAL A 89 -15.44 10.42 5.29
C VAL A 89 -14.12 10.76 4.61
N VAL A 90 -14.16 11.47 3.49
CA VAL A 90 -12.94 11.83 2.73
C VAL A 90 -11.98 12.67 3.58
N HIS A 91 -12.50 13.63 4.36
CA HIS A 91 -11.67 14.52 5.17
C HIS A 91 -11.13 13.87 6.45
N LYS A 92 -11.73 12.77 6.92
CA LYS A 92 -11.14 11.95 8.00
C LYS A 92 -9.88 11.22 7.57
N ILE A 93 -9.68 11.03 6.27
CA ILE A 93 -8.49 10.35 5.73
C ILE A 93 -7.33 11.33 5.69
N PHE A 94 -6.45 11.25 6.69
CA PHE A 94 -5.18 11.97 6.65
C PHE A 94 -4.19 11.23 5.74
N ASN A 95 -3.87 11.84 4.60
CA ASN A 95 -3.05 11.24 3.54
C ASN A 95 -1.79 12.08 3.24
N PRO A 96 -0.84 12.20 4.18
CA PRO A 96 0.30 13.12 4.06
C PRO A 96 1.28 12.70 2.96
N LEU A 97 1.28 11.42 2.59
CA LEU A 97 2.15 10.87 1.54
C LEU A 97 1.46 10.79 0.17
N GLY A 98 0.18 11.16 0.07
CA GLY A 98 -0.57 11.06 -1.18
C GLY A 98 -0.90 9.63 -1.62
N VAL A 99 -0.55 8.60 -0.83
CA VAL A 99 -0.74 7.17 -1.18
C VAL A 99 -2.21 6.82 -1.40
N LEU A 100 -3.13 7.42 -0.65
CA LEU A 100 -4.58 7.20 -0.80
C LEU A 100 -5.25 8.20 -1.76
N SER A 101 -4.48 8.98 -2.51
CA SER A 101 -5.04 9.98 -3.43
C SER A 101 -5.94 9.36 -4.50
N PRO A 102 -5.59 8.23 -5.14
CA PRO A 102 -6.49 7.60 -6.11
C PRO A 102 -7.82 7.15 -5.50
N ALA A 103 -7.77 6.56 -4.30
CA ALA A 103 -8.98 6.12 -3.59
C ALA A 103 -9.85 7.30 -3.11
N THR A 104 -9.24 8.42 -2.72
CA THR A 104 -9.99 9.63 -2.30
C THR A 104 -10.38 10.53 -3.47
N LEU A 105 -9.90 10.29 -4.69
CA LEU A 105 -10.19 11.11 -5.86
C LEU A 105 -11.65 10.97 -6.30
N ILE A 106 -12.15 9.74 -6.45
CA ILE A 106 -13.53 9.47 -6.85
C ILE A 106 -14.55 10.19 -5.95
N PRO A 107 -14.51 10.05 -4.61
CA PRO A 107 -15.47 10.77 -3.77
C PRO A 107 -15.27 12.29 -3.77
N LYS A 108 -14.05 12.82 -4.01
CA LYS A 108 -13.84 14.27 -4.22
C LYS A 108 -14.47 14.77 -5.51
N LEU A 109 -14.33 14.02 -6.61
CA LEU A 109 -14.97 14.32 -7.88
C LEU A 109 -16.50 14.19 -7.78
N LEU A 110 -17.01 13.23 -7.00
CA LEU A 110 -18.43 13.10 -6.70
C LEU A 110 -18.98 14.37 -6.06
N ILE A 111 -18.33 14.86 -4.99
CA ILE A 111 -18.71 16.11 -4.34
C ILE A 111 -18.65 17.27 -5.34
N GLN A 112 -17.52 17.42 -6.06
CA GLN A 112 -17.32 18.52 -7.02
C GLN A 112 -18.40 18.55 -8.10
N LYS A 113 -18.61 17.44 -8.82
CA LYS A 113 -19.60 17.41 -9.90
C LYS A 113 -21.02 17.56 -9.35
N SER A 114 -21.31 16.99 -8.17
CA SER A 114 -22.64 17.07 -7.58
C SER A 114 -23.11 18.49 -7.31
N TRP A 115 -22.20 19.48 -7.19
CA TRP A 115 -22.55 20.90 -7.06
C TRP A 115 -23.48 21.39 -8.18
N ASN A 116 -23.39 20.80 -9.37
CA ASN A 116 -24.27 21.13 -10.51
C ASN A 116 -25.74 20.74 -10.29
N LEU A 117 -26.01 19.80 -9.39
CA LEU A 117 -27.38 19.34 -9.09
C LEU A 117 -28.19 20.37 -8.28
N LYS A 118 -27.54 21.39 -7.70
CA LYS A 118 -28.18 22.43 -6.88
C LYS A 118 -29.07 21.91 -5.73
N ILE A 119 -28.81 20.69 -5.25
CA ILE A 119 -29.44 20.09 -4.06
C ILE A 119 -28.74 20.52 -2.76
N ASP A 120 -29.39 20.34 -1.62
CA ASP A 120 -28.83 20.62 -0.29
C ASP A 120 -27.74 19.60 0.11
N TRP A 121 -26.89 19.97 1.07
CA TRP A 121 -25.78 19.15 1.58
C TRP A 121 -26.21 17.84 2.23
N ASP A 122 -27.39 17.83 2.83
CA ASP A 122 -27.95 16.69 3.56
C ASP A 122 -28.95 15.88 2.71
N THR A 123 -29.16 16.28 1.45
CA THR A 123 -29.96 15.50 0.48
C THR A 123 -29.16 14.33 -0.07
N VAL A 124 -29.79 13.15 -0.15
CA VAL A 124 -29.21 11.95 -0.76
C VAL A 124 -28.95 12.20 -2.24
N LEU A 125 -27.74 11.88 -2.71
CA LEU A 125 -27.40 12.00 -4.12
C LEU A 125 -28.25 11.02 -4.94
N PRO A 126 -28.83 11.44 -6.08
CA PRO A 126 -29.62 10.55 -6.93
C PRO A 126 -28.80 9.35 -7.42
N ASP A 127 -29.34 8.14 -7.28
CA ASP A 127 -28.67 6.90 -7.70
C ASP A 127 -28.29 6.88 -9.17
N ASN A 128 -29.18 7.40 -10.04
CA ASN A 128 -28.92 7.52 -11.48
C ASN A 128 -27.71 8.42 -11.75
N TYR A 129 -27.60 9.53 -11.03
CA TYR A 129 -26.46 10.45 -11.17
C TYR A 129 -25.14 9.79 -10.76
N ILE A 130 -25.13 9.05 -9.64
CA ILE A 130 -23.95 8.30 -9.20
C ILE A 130 -23.57 7.26 -10.25
N ARG A 131 -24.55 6.49 -10.74
CA ARG A 131 -24.34 5.44 -11.73
C ARG A 131 -23.77 5.97 -13.02
N GLU A 132 -24.38 7.00 -13.61
CA GLU A 132 -23.96 7.56 -14.89
C GLU A 132 -22.59 8.24 -14.86
N ASN A 133 -22.17 8.79 -13.71
CA ASN A 133 -20.96 9.64 -13.64
C ASN A 133 -19.77 9.00 -12.94
N PHE A 134 -19.99 7.96 -12.13
CA PHE A 134 -19.00 7.42 -11.20
C PHE A 134 -18.98 5.90 -11.09
N LEU A 135 -20.01 5.22 -11.59
CA LEU A 135 -19.96 3.79 -11.78
C LEU A 135 -19.73 3.51 -13.26
N PRO A 136 -18.95 2.47 -13.61
CA PRO A 136 -18.87 2.02 -15.00
C PRO A 136 -20.27 1.67 -15.52
N GLU A 137 -20.47 1.83 -16.83
CA GLU A 137 -21.67 1.32 -17.50
C GLU A 137 -21.83 -0.16 -17.15
N ASN A 138 -23.08 -0.59 -16.89
CA ASN A 138 -23.37 -2.00 -16.61
C ASN A 138 -22.72 -2.86 -17.70
N ASP A 139 -21.98 -3.89 -17.29
CA ASP A 139 -21.18 -4.83 -18.11
C ASP A 139 -19.78 -4.37 -18.57
N THR A 140 -19.28 -3.21 -18.13
CA THR A 140 -17.89 -2.79 -18.41
C THR A 140 -16.96 -3.01 -17.21
N ILE A 141 -15.84 -3.71 -17.42
CA ILE A 141 -14.80 -3.91 -16.41
C ILE A 141 -13.86 -2.70 -16.43
N SER A 142 -13.83 -1.95 -15.33
CA SER A 142 -12.94 -0.81 -15.14
C SER A 142 -11.68 -1.20 -14.37
N VAL A 143 -10.53 -0.67 -14.75
CA VAL A 143 -9.26 -0.85 -14.05
C VAL A 143 -8.72 0.51 -13.63
N SER A 144 -8.34 0.64 -12.37
CA SER A 144 -7.86 1.89 -11.78
C SER A 144 -6.61 1.66 -10.95
N PHE A 145 -5.61 2.51 -11.13
CA PHE A 145 -4.42 2.54 -10.29
C PHE A 145 -4.77 2.94 -8.86
N VAL A 146 -4.37 2.12 -7.88
CA VAL A 146 -4.62 2.38 -6.45
C VAL A 146 -3.38 2.94 -5.78
N CYS A 147 -2.25 2.24 -5.90
CA CYS A 147 -0.97 2.69 -5.38
C CYS A 147 0.19 1.90 -6.01
N ALA A 148 1.40 2.42 -5.83
CA ALA A 148 2.64 1.73 -6.15
C ALA A 148 3.69 2.05 -5.10
N ASN A 149 4.66 1.15 -4.97
CA ASN A 149 5.84 1.37 -4.16
C ASN A 149 7.08 1.01 -4.99
N CYS A 150 7.83 2.03 -5.39
CA CYS A 150 9.02 1.84 -6.21
C CYS A 150 10.28 1.92 -5.32
N ARG A 151 11.19 0.96 -5.47
CA ARG A 151 12.47 0.96 -4.74
C ARG A 151 13.65 0.84 -5.69
N ILE A 152 14.65 1.67 -5.48
CA ILE A 152 15.89 1.63 -6.25
C ILE A 152 16.73 0.43 -5.79
N ALA A 153 17.33 -0.29 -6.74
CA ALA A 153 18.21 -1.40 -6.45
C ALA A 153 19.39 -0.94 -5.55
N PRO A 154 19.77 -1.73 -4.53
CA PRO A 154 20.87 -1.37 -3.65
C PRO A 154 22.21 -1.38 -4.40
N PHE A 155 23.15 -0.52 -3.99
CA PHE A 155 24.51 -0.48 -4.54
C PHE A 155 25.30 -1.79 -4.37
N ARG A 156 24.94 -2.62 -3.38
CA ARG A 156 25.57 -3.93 -3.18
C ARG A 156 25.04 -4.91 -4.23
N LYS A 157 25.96 -5.64 -4.89
CA LYS A 157 25.63 -6.66 -5.89
C LYS A 157 24.56 -7.63 -5.36
N THR A 158 23.39 -7.59 -6.00
CA THR A 158 22.27 -8.50 -5.81
C THR A 158 21.89 -9.01 -7.19
N THR A 159 21.50 -10.28 -7.30
CA THR A 159 21.11 -10.87 -8.59
C THR A 159 19.73 -10.34 -9.02
N ILE A 160 19.50 -10.28 -10.34
CA ILE A 160 18.21 -9.83 -10.91
C ILE A 160 17.03 -10.68 -10.35
N PRO A 161 17.11 -12.03 -10.32
CA PRO A 161 16.04 -12.84 -9.72
C PRO A 161 15.72 -12.51 -8.27
N ARG A 162 16.73 -12.14 -7.45
CA ARG A 162 16.49 -11.70 -6.07
C ARG A 162 15.80 -10.34 -6.00
N LEU A 163 16.09 -9.43 -6.94
CA LEU A 163 15.41 -8.12 -7.03
C LEU A 163 13.95 -8.31 -7.46
N GLU A 164 13.68 -9.20 -8.42
CA GLU A 164 12.33 -9.55 -8.85
C GLU A 164 11.52 -10.20 -7.70
N LEU A 165 12.14 -11.10 -6.93
CA LEU A 165 11.51 -11.67 -5.73
C LEU A 165 11.22 -10.59 -4.67
N LEU A 166 12.10 -9.59 -4.53
CA LEU A 166 11.86 -8.46 -3.64
C LEU A 166 10.69 -7.59 -4.14
N ALA A 167 10.49 -7.45 -5.44
CA ALA A 167 9.32 -6.76 -5.99
C ALA A 167 8.03 -7.52 -5.61
N CYS A 168 8.00 -8.84 -5.79
CA CYS A 168 6.89 -9.69 -5.35
C CYS A 168 6.62 -9.56 -3.84
N TYR A 169 7.69 -9.55 -3.04
CA TYR A 169 7.63 -9.37 -1.59
C TYR A 169 7.01 -8.03 -1.17
N ILE A 170 7.42 -6.92 -1.82
CA ILE A 170 6.85 -5.60 -1.56
C ILE A 170 5.39 -5.55 -1.99
N GLY A 171 5.06 -6.12 -3.16
CA GLY A 171 3.69 -6.25 -3.65
C GLY A 171 2.77 -6.97 -2.69
N ALA A 172 3.20 -8.12 -2.13
CA ALA A 172 2.43 -8.89 -1.15
C ALA A 172 2.15 -8.12 0.17
N ARG A 173 3.15 -7.37 0.67
CA ARG A 173 2.94 -6.53 1.85
C ARG A 173 1.99 -5.37 1.55
N LEU A 174 2.17 -4.73 0.40
CA LEU A 174 1.31 -3.63 -0.03
C LEU A 174 -0.14 -4.10 -0.21
N SER A 175 -0.37 -5.24 -0.86
CA SER A 175 -1.73 -5.79 -1.03
C SER A 175 -2.40 -6.06 0.31
N THR A 176 -1.67 -6.57 1.30
CA THR A 176 -2.23 -6.84 2.64
C THR A 176 -2.72 -5.56 3.30
N VAL A 177 -1.97 -4.46 3.15
CA VAL A 177 -2.39 -3.15 3.64
C VAL A 177 -3.66 -2.68 2.91
N LEU A 178 -3.70 -2.81 1.58
CA LEU A 178 -4.85 -2.37 0.78
C LEU A 178 -6.11 -3.20 1.05
N VAL A 179 -6.01 -4.52 1.10
CA VAL A 179 -7.16 -5.41 1.34
C VAL A 179 -7.81 -5.07 2.69
N LYS A 180 -7.00 -4.89 3.74
CA LYS A 180 -7.51 -4.47 5.05
C LYS A 180 -8.04 -3.04 5.03
N ALA A 181 -7.36 -2.14 4.31
CA ALA A 181 -7.74 -0.74 4.22
C ALA A 181 -9.12 -0.55 3.59
N PHE A 182 -9.37 -1.28 2.50
CA PHE A 182 -10.59 -1.17 1.73
C PHE A 182 -11.65 -2.22 2.11
N SER A 183 -11.39 -3.04 3.13
CA SER A 183 -12.27 -4.15 3.56
C SER A 183 -12.65 -5.09 2.40
N LEU A 184 -11.64 -5.50 1.62
CA LEU A 184 -11.80 -6.33 0.42
C LEU A 184 -11.49 -7.81 0.70
N GLU A 185 -11.61 -8.27 1.95
CA GLU A 185 -11.21 -9.63 2.36
C GLU A 185 -11.98 -10.74 1.62
N ASN A 186 -13.17 -10.44 1.13
CA ASN A 186 -14.06 -11.39 0.42
C ASN A 186 -13.99 -11.28 -1.11
N ILE A 187 -13.06 -10.48 -1.66
CA ILE A 187 -12.93 -10.28 -3.10
C ILE A 187 -11.74 -11.11 -3.62
N PRO A 188 -11.87 -11.77 -4.79
CA PRO A 188 -10.74 -12.46 -5.42
C PRO A 188 -9.54 -11.53 -5.64
N VAL A 189 -8.35 -11.99 -5.24
CA VAL A 189 -7.09 -11.25 -5.41
C VAL A 189 -6.17 -12.00 -6.37
N PHE A 190 -5.64 -11.28 -7.36
CA PHE A 190 -4.71 -11.82 -8.35
C PHE A 190 -3.37 -11.08 -8.28
N TYR A 191 -2.28 -11.83 -8.20
CA TYR A 191 -0.91 -11.32 -8.15
C TYR A 191 -0.22 -11.62 -9.47
N TRP A 192 0.29 -10.60 -10.15
CA TRP A 192 0.92 -10.75 -11.46
C TRP A 192 2.42 -10.45 -11.40
N SER A 193 3.22 -11.30 -12.02
CA SER A 193 4.66 -11.05 -12.25
C SER A 193 5.08 -11.61 -13.60
N ASP A 194 6.03 -10.94 -14.24
CA ASP A 194 6.74 -11.38 -15.44
C ASP A 194 8.03 -12.18 -15.11
N SER A 195 8.40 -12.27 -13.83
CA SER A 195 9.54 -13.07 -13.37
C SER A 195 9.14 -14.52 -13.16
N SER A 196 9.40 -15.36 -14.17
CA SER A 196 9.20 -16.81 -14.10
C SER A 196 9.98 -17.44 -12.94
N THR A 197 11.21 -17.00 -12.69
CA THR A 197 12.06 -17.48 -11.59
C THR A 197 11.45 -17.14 -10.22
N SER A 198 10.95 -15.92 -10.03
CA SER A 198 10.32 -15.54 -8.76
C SER A 198 9.06 -16.34 -8.49
N LEU A 199 8.20 -16.50 -9.51
CA LEU A 199 7.00 -17.32 -9.42
C LEU A 199 7.33 -18.78 -9.13
N TYR A 200 8.35 -19.33 -9.78
CA TYR A 200 8.81 -20.70 -9.51
C TYR A 200 9.23 -20.89 -8.04
N TRP A 201 10.02 -19.95 -7.49
CA TRP A 201 10.39 -20.00 -6.07
C TRP A 201 9.20 -19.85 -5.14
N ILE A 202 8.21 -19.01 -5.50
CA ILE A 202 6.99 -18.82 -4.73
C ILE A 202 6.12 -20.06 -4.79
N GLU A 203 5.92 -20.72 -5.92
CA GLU A 203 5.02 -21.88 -6.00
C GLU A 203 5.62 -23.11 -5.31
N ARG A 204 6.92 -23.35 -5.50
CA ARG A 204 7.58 -24.55 -5.01
C ARG A 204 7.97 -24.45 -3.52
N ASN A 205 8.10 -25.59 -2.87
CA ASN A 205 8.54 -25.69 -1.48
C ASN A 205 9.85 -26.49 -1.39
N GLU A 206 10.92 -25.94 -1.98
CA GLU A 206 12.23 -26.57 -1.98
C GLU A 206 13.17 -25.96 -0.93
N ASN A 207 14.35 -26.56 -0.78
CA ASN A 207 15.38 -26.11 0.15
C ASN A 207 16.14 -24.89 -0.42
N TRP A 208 15.45 -23.75 -0.51
CA TRP A 208 16.03 -22.51 -0.99
C TRP A 208 17.07 -21.94 -0.03
N GLY A 209 17.98 -21.14 -0.57
CA GLY A 209 18.85 -20.26 0.20
C GLY A 209 18.07 -19.41 1.20
N VAL A 210 18.67 -19.07 2.34
CA VAL A 210 17.98 -18.35 3.44
C VAL A 210 17.32 -17.06 2.97
N PHE A 211 17.92 -16.35 2.01
CA PHE A 211 17.36 -15.12 1.44
C PHE A 211 16.00 -15.36 0.79
N VAL A 212 15.95 -16.32 -0.15
CA VAL A 212 14.74 -16.69 -0.90
C VAL A 212 13.73 -17.36 0.02
N LYS A 213 14.17 -18.33 0.83
CA LYS A 213 13.31 -19.09 1.75
C LYS A 213 12.49 -18.18 2.67
N LYS A 214 13.14 -17.23 3.36
CA LYS A 214 12.43 -16.33 4.30
C LYS A 214 11.39 -15.47 3.58
N ARG A 215 11.71 -14.96 2.39
CA ARG A 215 10.80 -14.10 1.60
C ARG A 215 9.64 -14.87 1.01
N VAL A 216 9.89 -16.05 0.46
CA VAL A 216 8.85 -16.95 -0.04
C VAL A 216 7.88 -17.34 1.08
N GLN A 217 8.39 -17.67 2.27
CA GLN A 217 7.53 -17.98 3.43
C GLN A 217 6.59 -16.82 3.79
N GLU A 218 7.12 -15.60 3.85
CA GLU A 218 6.30 -14.42 4.14
C GLU A 218 5.33 -14.10 2.99
N ILE A 219 5.76 -14.16 1.74
CA ILE A 219 4.88 -13.99 0.56
C ILE A 219 3.71 -14.96 0.63
N LYS A 220 3.97 -16.26 0.85
CA LYS A 220 2.92 -17.28 0.95
C LYS A 220 1.93 -17.00 2.07
N SER A 221 2.43 -16.57 3.24
CA SER A 221 1.60 -16.19 4.38
C SER A 221 0.66 -15.04 4.02
N LEU A 222 1.20 -13.99 3.40
CA LEU A 222 0.47 -12.76 3.07
C LEU A 222 -0.48 -12.90 1.88
N THR A 223 -0.20 -13.80 0.95
CA THR A 223 -0.96 -13.97 -0.32
C THR A 223 -1.85 -15.21 -0.34
N SER A 224 -2.11 -15.80 0.83
CA SER A 224 -2.95 -17.00 0.98
C SER A 224 -4.41 -16.81 0.51
N ASN A 225 -4.87 -15.58 0.39
CA ASN A 225 -6.21 -15.21 -0.11
C ASN A 225 -6.26 -14.95 -1.62
N GLY A 226 -5.17 -15.17 -2.37
CA GLY A 226 -5.13 -14.87 -3.79
C GLY A 226 -4.27 -15.84 -4.60
N THR A 227 -4.23 -15.61 -5.91
CA THR A 227 -3.55 -16.49 -6.87
C THR A 227 -2.45 -15.73 -7.60
N TRP A 228 -1.26 -16.32 -7.64
CA TRP A 228 -0.15 -15.82 -8.47
C TRP A 228 -0.33 -16.27 -9.92
N LYS A 229 -0.11 -15.35 -10.86
CA LYS A 229 -0.21 -15.59 -12.30
C LYS A 229 1.02 -14.99 -13.00
N HIS A 230 1.46 -15.68 -14.04
CA HIS A 230 2.52 -15.22 -14.93
C HIS A 230 1.93 -14.51 -16.14
N PHE A 231 2.59 -13.46 -16.60
CA PHE A 231 2.35 -12.89 -17.93
C PHE A 231 3.68 -12.52 -18.59
N THR A 232 3.74 -12.57 -19.91
CA THR A 232 4.92 -12.15 -20.66
C THR A 232 4.93 -10.65 -20.90
N GLY A 233 6.01 -9.98 -20.51
CA GLY A 233 6.20 -8.55 -20.67
C GLY A 233 6.77 -8.16 -22.03
N ASN A 234 5.96 -7.46 -22.84
CA ASN A 234 6.50 -6.46 -23.78
C ASN A 234 6.34 -5.03 -23.23
N LEU A 235 5.45 -4.82 -22.24
CA LEU A 235 5.27 -3.59 -21.47
C LEU A 235 4.55 -3.93 -20.15
N ASN A 236 5.31 -4.25 -19.10
CA ASN A 236 4.79 -4.34 -17.75
C ASN A 236 4.53 -2.91 -17.24
N ALA A 237 3.27 -2.58 -16.92
CA ALA A 237 2.94 -1.27 -16.40
C ALA A 237 3.77 -0.95 -15.13
N ALA A 238 4.05 -1.96 -14.28
CA ALA A 238 4.82 -1.81 -13.04
C ALA A 238 6.25 -1.28 -13.25
N ASP A 239 6.81 -1.42 -14.46
CA ASP A 239 8.18 -0.99 -14.78
C ASP A 239 8.28 0.46 -15.24
N LEU A 240 7.18 1.06 -15.67
CA LEU A 240 7.16 2.42 -16.22
C LEU A 240 7.78 3.48 -15.30
N PRO A 241 7.60 3.46 -13.96
CA PRO A 241 8.24 4.43 -13.08
C PRO A 241 9.77 4.35 -13.09
N TYR A 242 10.34 3.17 -13.37
CA TYR A 242 11.79 2.95 -13.36
C TYR A 242 12.46 3.42 -14.65
N GLN A 243 11.68 3.75 -15.69
CA GLN A 243 12.18 4.20 -16.99
C GLN A 243 12.41 5.73 -17.05
N GLY A 244 11.99 6.49 -16.04
CA GLY A 244 12.29 7.92 -15.93
C GLY A 244 11.51 8.82 -16.90
N PHE A 245 10.25 8.48 -17.20
CA PHE A 245 9.39 9.31 -18.05
C PHE A 245 9.10 10.70 -17.45
N SER A 246 8.90 11.69 -18.32
CA SER A 246 8.33 12.97 -17.91
C SER A 246 6.88 12.79 -17.44
N ILE A 247 6.39 13.71 -16.60
CA ILE A 247 5.00 13.69 -16.12
C ILE A 247 4.01 13.68 -17.30
N SER A 248 4.26 14.49 -18.33
CA SER A 248 3.40 14.58 -19.51
C SER A 248 3.37 13.30 -20.35
N ALA A 249 4.47 12.55 -20.38
CA ALA A 249 4.51 11.23 -20.99
C ALA A 249 3.80 10.21 -20.10
N LEU A 250 4.08 10.18 -18.80
CA LEU A 250 3.51 9.22 -17.84
C LEU A 250 1.98 9.26 -17.79
N VAL A 251 1.37 10.45 -17.91
CA VAL A 251 -0.10 10.60 -17.95
C VAL A 251 -0.74 9.88 -19.15
N LYS A 252 0.02 9.68 -20.25
CA LYS A 252 -0.48 9.04 -21.48
C LYS A 252 -0.19 7.54 -21.54
N LEU A 253 0.47 6.99 -20.53
CA LEU A 253 0.87 5.59 -20.51
C LEU A 253 -0.17 4.72 -19.79
N ILE A 254 -0.07 3.41 -20.04
CA ILE A 254 -0.87 2.36 -19.38
C ILE A 254 -0.67 2.26 -17.85
N TRP A 255 0.19 3.10 -17.25
CA TRP A 255 0.46 3.11 -15.80
C TRP A 255 -0.82 3.24 -14.96
N TRP A 256 -1.78 4.06 -15.42
CA TRP A 256 -2.96 4.43 -14.64
C TRP A 256 -4.12 3.42 -14.74
N GLU A 257 -4.21 2.70 -15.86
CA GLU A 257 -5.31 1.79 -16.17
C GLU A 257 -4.85 0.34 -16.36
N GLY A 258 -3.55 0.09 -16.24
CA GLY A 258 -2.94 -1.20 -16.54
C GLY A 258 -3.08 -1.60 -18.02
N PRO A 259 -2.64 -2.81 -18.36
CA PRO A 259 -2.83 -3.38 -19.69
C PRO A 259 -4.30 -3.65 -20.03
N ASP A 260 -4.67 -3.51 -21.30
CA ASP A 260 -6.07 -3.65 -21.74
C ASP A 260 -6.69 -5.03 -21.45
N TRP A 261 -5.88 -6.09 -21.35
CA TRP A 261 -6.39 -7.42 -21.02
C TRP A 261 -7.00 -7.50 -19.61
N LEU A 262 -6.63 -6.60 -18.68
CA LEU A 262 -7.27 -6.51 -17.36
C LEU A 262 -8.72 -5.98 -17.43
N LYS A 263 -9.07 -5.27 -18.51
CA LYS A 263 -10.43 -4.80 -18.79
C LYS A 263 -11.32 -5.91 -19.40
N GLY A 264 -10.77 -7.10 -19.61
CA GLY A 264 -11.50 -8.29 -20.05
C GLY A 264 -11.88 -9.22 -18.89
N ILE A 265 -12.80 -10.15 -19.18
CA ILE A 265 -13.15 -11.25 -18.27
C ILE A 265 -11.92 -12.16 -18.01
N GLU A 266 -11.88 -12.80 -16.84
CA GLU A 266 -10.74 -13.61 -16.39
C GLU A 266 -10.35 -14.71 -17.39
N GLU A 267 -11.31 -15.29 -18.11
CA GLU A 267 -11.06 -16.33 -19.10
C GLU A 267 -10.20 -15.86 -20.28
N LYS A 268 -10.23 -14.55 -20.56
CA LYS A 268 -9.47 -13.88 -21.63
C LYS A 268 -8.10 -13.38 -21.16
N TRP A 269 -7.78 -13.49 -19.87
CA TRP A 269 -6.47 -13.10 -19.37
C TRP A 269 -5.37 -14.01 -19.92
N PRO A 270 -4.12 -13.51 -20.02
CA PRO A 270 -3.01 -14.29 -20.52
C PRO A 270 -2.79 -15.55 -19.67
N LYS A 271 -2.64 -16.69 -20.35
CA LYS A 271 -2.33 -18.01 -19.76
C LYS A 271 -0.91 -18.40 -20.16
N THR A 272 0.06 -17.55 -19.86
CA THR A 272 1.42 -17.77 -20.35
C THR A 272 2.16 -18.79 -19.49
N GLU A 273 2.61 -19.88 -20.09
CA GLU A 273 3.56 -20.78 -19.45
C GLU A 273 4.91 -20.07 -19.26
N ALA A 274 5.40 -20.08 -18.03
CA ALA A 274 6.62 -19.37 -17.68
C ALA A 274 7.84 -20.17 -18.21
N VAL A 275 8.70 -19.52 -19.00
CA VAL A 275 9.97 -20.13 -19.41
C VAL A 275 10.93 -20.04 -18.23
N LEU A 276 11.37 -21.19 -17.72
CA LEU A 276 12.24 -21.27 -16.56
C LEU A 276 13.70 -21.16 -16.96
N ASN A 277 14.47 -20.34 -16.22
CA ASN A 277 15.92 -20.34 -16.30
C ASN A 277 16.49 -21.27 -15.22
N ASP A 278 16.93 -22.46 -15.63
CA ASP A 278 17.47 -23.48 -14.72
C ASP A 278 18.70 -22.99 -13.95
N GLU A 279 19.55 -22.15 -14.54
CA GLU A 279 20.75 -21.63 -13.86
C GLU A 279 20.38 -20.72 -12.68
N ASP A 280 19.44 -19.79 -12.91
CA ASP A 280 18.97 -18.88 -11.88
C ASP A 280 18.26 -19.63 -10.75
N ILE A 281 17.42 -20.61 -11.08
CA ILE A 281 16.71 -21.43 -10.10
C ILE A 281 17.70 -22.25 -9.27
N GLN A 282 18.65 -22.93 -9.93
CA GLN A 282 19.61 -23.80 -9.26
C GLN A 282 20.61 -23.01 -8.40
N SER A 283 20.88 -21.75 -8.73
CA SER A 283 21.79 -20.88 -7.95
C SER A 283 21.37 -20.73 -6.48
N GLU A 284 20.07 -20.83 -6.19
CA GLU A 284 19.51 -20.72 -4.83
C GLU A 284 19.17 -22.07 -4.20
N ARG A 285 19.24 -23.16 -4.95
CA ARG A 285 18.91 -24.49 -4.44
C ARG A 285 20.04 -25.03 -3.57
N ARG A 286 19.77 -25.25 -2.29
CA ARG A 286 20.76 -25.88 -1.39
C ARG A 286 20.75 -27.39 -1.57
N LYS A 287 21.91 -27.95 -1.93
CA LYS A 287 22.12 -29.40 -1.92
C LYS A 287 21.98 -29.92 -0.49
N LEU A 288 21.18 -30.95 -0.30
CA LEU A 288 21.16 -31.72 0.94
C LEU A 288 22.46 -32.54 0.97
N LEU A 289 23.40 -32.16 1.83
CA LEU A 289 24.52 -33.04 2.17
C LEU A 289 23.96 -34.14 3.06
N LEU A 290 23.61 -35.28 2.45
CA LEU A 290 23.47 -36.53 3.18
C LEU A 290 24.87 -36.96 3.60
N LEU A 291 25.20 -36.77 4.88
CA LEU A 291 26.32 -37.45 5.50
C LEU A 291 25.90 -38.90 5.68
N ILE A 292 26.41 -39.79 4.83
CA ILE A 292 26.34 -41.25 4.98
C ILE A 292 27.49 -41.67 5.88
#